data_AF-A0A2E8AIU3-F1
#
_entry.id   AF-A0A2E8AIU3-F1
#
_cell.length_a   1.000
_cell.length_b   1.000
_cell.length_c   1.000
_cell.angle_alpha   90.00
_cell.angle_beta   90.00
_cell.angle_gamma   90.00
#
_symmetry.space_group_name_H-M   'P 1'
#
loop_
_entity.id
_entity.type
_entity.pdbx_description
1 polymer ?
#
loop_
_entity_poly.entity_id
_entity_poly.type
_entity_poly.pdbx_seq_one_letter_code
_entity_poly.pdbx_strand_id
1 'polypeptide(L)' 'EDSLGIGEELEKHMADLVDTYQCEWKTAVEDPEKRKRFREFVNAPSKKDPVQQWTTERDQRRPLLEEEPA' A
#
# COMPACT_ATOMS: atom_id res chain seq x y z
N GLU A 1 -32.69 16.92 14.73
CA GLU A 1 -33.80 15.96 14.54
C GLU A 1 -33.55 15.19 13.26
N ASP A 2 -33.83 13.89 13.27
CA ASP A 2 -33.92 13.09 12.04
C ASP A 2 -35.24 13.41 11.34
N SER A 3 -35.21 14.44 10.49
CA SER A 3 -36.40 14.95 9.82
C SER A 3 -36.99 14.01 8.76
N LEU A 4 -36.21 13.02 8.34
CA LEU A 4 -36.59 12.06 7.29
C LEU A 4 -36.84 10.65 7.85
N GLY A 5 -36.45 10.38 9.10
CA GLY A 5 -36.64 9.10 9.77
C GLY A 5 -35.72 7.98 9.25
N ILE A 6 -34.62 8.32 8.57
CA ILE A 6 -33.70 7.37 7.94
C ILE A 6 -32.30 7.36 8.55
N GLY A 7 -32.08 8.13 9.63
CA GLY A 7 -30.75 8.27 10.24
C GLY A 7 -30.19 6.94 10.71
N GLU A 8 -31.01 6.15 11.42
CA GLU A 8 -30.60 4.82 11.91
C GLU A 8 -30.28 3.85 10.77
N GLU A 9 -31.04 3.89 9.67
CA GLU A 9 -30.81 3.07 8.48
C GLU A 9 -29.48 3.43 7.80
N LEU A 10 -29.18 4.71 7.64
CA LEU A 10 -27.94 5.17 7.04
C LEU A 10 -26.71 4.82 7.88
N GLU A 11 -26.81 4.94 9.20
CA GLU A 11 -25.74 4.51 10.12
C GLU A 11 -25.48 3.00 10.01
N LYS A 12 -26.55 2.21 9.89
CA LYS A 12 -26.42 0.76 9.67
C LYS A 12 -25.72 0.45 8.34
N HIS A 13 -26.09 1.13 7.25
CA HIS A 13 -25.41 0.95 5.97
C HIS A 13 -23.92 1.33 6.02
N MET A 14 -23.58 2.40 6.73
CA MET A 14 -22.17 2.78 6.94
C MET A 14 -21.41 1.73 7.76
N ALA A 15 -22.03 1.21 8.84
CA ALA A 15 -21.44 0.14 9.63
C ALA A 15 -21.17 -1.11 8.78
N ASP A 16 -22.15 -1.53 7.96
CA ASP A 16 -22.01 -2.68 7.07
C ASP A 16 -20.85 -2.48 6.07
N LEU A 17 -20.68 -1.28 5.51
CA LEU A 17 -19.56 -0.96 4.61
C LEU A 17 -18.21 -1.03 5.32
N VAL A 18 -18.12 -0.54 6.55
CA VAL A 18 -16.89 -0.59 7.36
C VAL A 18 -16.56 -2.04 7.75
N ASP A 19 -17.54 -2.80 8.21
CA ASP A 19 -17.37 -4.18 8.67
C ASP A 19 -16.97 -5.13 7.52
N THR A 20 -17.41 -4.83 6.30
CA THR A 20 -17.11 -5.63 5.11
C THR A 20 -15.91 -5.12 4.32
N TYR A 21 -15.32 -3.99 4.70
CA TYR A 21 -14.16 -3.44 3.99
C TYR A 21 -12.95 -4.36 4.11
N GLN A 22 -12.40 -4.76 2.96
CA GLN A 22 -11.15 -5.50 2.88
C GLN A 22 -10.16 -4.79 1.96
N CYS A 23 -8.94 -4.56 2.46
CA CYS A 23 -7.85 -4.00 1.68
C CYS A 23 -6.83 -5.10 1.33
N GLU A 24 -6.72 -5.41 0.05
CA GLU A 24 -5.78 -6.41 -0.45
C GLU A 24 -4.32 -6.02 -0.18
N TRP A 25 -4.00 -4.73 -0.27
CA TRP A 25 -2.66 -4.21 0.03
C TRP A 25 -2.31 -4.33 1.51
N LYS A 26 -3.24 -3.98 2.40
CA LYS A 26 -3.06 -4.21 3.84
C LYS A 26 -2.81 -5.68 4.13
N THR A 27 -3.61 -6.56 3.52
CA THR A 27 -3.44 -8.02 3.63
C THR A 27 -2.06 -8.46 3.14
N ALA A 28 -1.60 -7.94 2.00
CA ALA A 28 -0.28 -8.28 1.45
C ALA A 28 0.89 -7.80 2.34
N VAL A 29 0.73 -6.66 3.02
CA VAL A 29 1.72 -6.08 3.93
C VAL A 29 1.70 -6.72 5.31
N GLU A 30 0.55 -7.16 5.82
CA GLU A 30 0.44 -7.76 7.16
C GLU A 30 0.79 -9.26 7.16
N ASP A 31 0.54 -9.98 6.07
CA ASP A 31 0.89 -11.38 5.91
C ASP A 31 2.40 -11.56 5.59
N PRO A 32 3.20 -12.14 6.51
CA PRO A 32 4.64 -12.34 6.30
C PRO A 32 4.97 -13.21 5.09
N GLU A 33 4.14 -14.20 4.75
CA GLU A 33 4.36 -15.09 3.61
C GLU A 33 4.08 -14.39 2.28
N LYS A 34 3.05 -13.53 2.23
CA LYS A 34 2.80 -12.68 1.06
C LYS A 34 3.88 -11.62 0.90
N ARG A 35 4.30 -10.96 1.99
CA ARG A 35 5.40 -9.97 1.97
C ARG A 35 6.69 -10.51 1.36
N LYS A 36 7.07 -11.75 1.66
CA LYS A 36 8.30 -12.39 1.12
C LYS A 36 8.35 -12.45 -0.41
N ARG A 37 7.20 -12.32 -1.09
CA ARG A 37 7.10 -12.30 -2.55
C ARG A 37 7.52 -10.95 -3.14
N PHE A 38 7.43 -9.86 -2.37
CA PHE A 38 7.78 -8.51 -2.80
C PHE A 38 9.24 -8.17 -2.45
N ARG A 39 10.18 -8.95 -3.01
CA ARG A 39 11.62 -8.69 -2.91
C ARG A 39 12.21 -8.54 -4.30
N GLU A 40 13.27 -7.75 -4.38
CA GLU A 40 13.97 -7.39 -5.62
C GLU A 40 14.43 -8.62 -6.39
N PHE A 41 15.09 -9.59 -5.72
CA PHE A 41 15.52 -10.85 -6.32
C PHE A 41 15.06 -12.07 -5.52
N VAL A 42 14.42 -13.02 -6.20
CA VAL A 42 13.95 -14.29 -5.59
C VAL A 42 15.13 -15.24 -5.31
N ASN A 43 16.12 -15.26 -6.19
CA ASN A 43 17.28 -16.16 -6.16
C ASN A 43 18.52 -15.55 -5.47
N ALA A 44 18.56 -14.23 -5.27
CA ALA A 44 19.71 -13.53 -4.71
C ALA A 44 19.29 -12.54 -3.61
N PRO A 45 18.73 -13.01 -2.48
CA PRO A 45 18.13 -12.16 -1.46
C PRO A 45 19.09 -11.21 -0.76
N SER A 46 20.40 -11.46 -0.80
CA SER A 46 21.46 -10.61 -0.24
C SER A 46 22.03 -9.61 -1.23
N LYS A 47 21.65 -9.68 -2.51
CA LYS A 47 22.13 -8.76 -3.56
C LYS A 47 21.08 -7.69 -3.81
N LYS A 48 21.54 -6.44 -3.91
CA LYS A 48 20.77 -5.32 -4.46
C LYS A 48 21.07 -5.20 -5.95
N ASP A 49 20.22 -4.53 -6.71
CA ASP A 49 20.51 -4.23 -8.10
C ASP A 49 21.77 -3.33 -8.16
N PRO A 50 22.84 -3.77 -8.85
CA PRO A 50 24.10 -3.03 -8.91
C PRO A 50 24.03 -1.79 -9.81
N VAL A 51 23.00 -1.67 -10.64
CA VAL A 51 22.80 -0.57 -11.60
C VAL A 51 21.81 0.46 -11.06
N GLN A 52 20.84 0.06 -10.24
CA GLN A 52 19.80 0.95 -9.73
C GLN A 52 20.34 2.01 -8.75
N GLN A 53 20.29 3.28 -9.18
CA GLN A 53 20.59 4.45 -8.36
C GLN A 53 19.32 5.03 -7.72
N TRP A 54 19.48 5.74 -6.59
CA TRP A 54 18.37 6.26 -5.78
C TRP A 54 18.58 7.75 -5.48
N THR A 55 17.49 8.52 -5.52
CA THR A 55 17.45 9.93 -5.11
C THR A 55 16.30 10.16 -4.12
N THR A 56 16.20 11.37 -3.58
CA THR A 56 15.13 11.78 -2.66
C THR A 56 14.34 12.93 -3.27
N GLU A 57 13.02 12.76 -3.37
CA GLU A 57 12.10 13.79 -3.82
C GLU A 57 10.98 13.94 -2.80
N ARG A 58 10.74 15.17 -2.32
CA ARG A 58 9.69 15.45 -1.32
C ARG A 58 9.78 14.53 -0.09
N ASP A 59 10.99 14.35 0.43
CA ASP A 59 11.31 13.48 1.56
C ASP A 59 11.04 11.97 1.34
N GLN A 60 10.78 11.55 0.09
CA GLN A 60 10.59 10.15 -0.27
C GLN A 60 11.72 9.64 -1.16
N ARG A 61 12.24 8.45 -0.81
CA ARG A 61 13.23 7.74 -1.61
C ARG A 61 12.59 7.22 -2.89
N ARG A 62 13.16 7.53 -4.05
CA ARG A 62 12.73 7.01 -5.35
C ARG A 62 13.90 6.59 -6.24
N PRO A 63 13.67 5.73 -7.25
CA PRO A 63 14.64 5.47 -8.31
C PRO A 63 15.08 6.78 -9.00
N LEU A 64 16.37 6.90 -9.32
CA LEU A 64 16.87 7.95 -10.21
C LEU A 64 16.33 7.70 -11.62
N LEU A 65 15.84 8.75 -12.30
CA LEU A 65 15.42 8.62 -13.70
C LEU A 65 16.65 8.63 -14.62
N GLU A 66 16.58 7.96 -15.78
CA GLU A 66 17.72 7.86 -16.71
C GLU A 66 18.22 9.22 -17.20
N GLU A 67 17.34 10.22 -17.26
CA GLU A 67 17.66 11.58 -17.73
C GLU A 67 18.26 12.47 -16.63
N GLU A 68 18.27 12.03 -15.38
CA GLU A 68 18.78 12.79 -14.24
C GLU A 68 20.25 12.47 -13.97
N PRO A 69 21.09 13.48 -13.69
CA PRO A 69 22.47 13.23 -13.29
C PRO A 69 22.52 12.48 -11.96
N ALA A 70 23.45 11.53 -11.86
CA ALA A 70 23.72 10.70 -10.69
C ALA A 70 24.29 11.47 -9.50
#